data_AF-A0A923EJR7-F1
#
_entry.id   AF-A0A923EJR7-F1
#
_cell.length_a   1.000
_cell.length_b   1.000
_cell.length_c   1.000
_cell.angle_alpha   90.00
_cell.angle_beta   90.00
_cell.angle_gamma   90.00
#
_symmetry.space_group_name_H-M   'P 1'
#
loop_
_entity.id
_entity.type
_entity.pdbx_description
1 polymer ?
#
loop_
_entity_poly.entity_id
_entity_poly.type
_entity_poly.pdbx_seq_one_letter_code
_entity_poly.pdbx_strand_id
1 'polypeptide(L)'
;MIYGYHLIICLFLIIFQTTLLVGGGPAHLYDLLAPFVVYLGVYRLPREAVPVLVLGGLAMDGISGGVFGVHLTAYLWLYVGVRWAIQFLHVGNVILLPLLVTAGVAFESLVVAFSAVVLASAAWPVEFMFSVVSRQVLWGAVTGPFLMLFFIRGQKSVDRARKSFFAEKDPLRTS
;
A
#
# COMPACT_ATOMS: atom_id res chain seq x y z
N MET A 1 -6.16 18.55 -4.99
CA MET A 1 -5.26 18.00 -6.02
C MET A 1 -4.31 16.92 -5.49
N ILE A 2 -3.76 17.03 -4.27
CA ILE A 2 -2.96 15.95 -3.63
C ILE A 2 -3.76 14.64 -3.45
N TYR A 3 -5.04 14.74 -3.06
CA TYR A 3 -5.95 13.58 -2.98
C TYR A 3 -6.05 12.81 -4.30
N GLY A 4 -6.21 13.53 -5.42
CA GLY A 4 -6.33 12.92 -6.75
C GLY A 4 -5.08 12.17 -7.18
N TYR A 5 -3.89 12.69 -6.85
CA TYR A 5 -2.63 11.99 -7.14
C TYR A 5 -2.52 10.66 -6.39
N HIS A 6 -2.85 10.64 -5.09
CA HIS A 6 -2.84 9.39 -4.31
C HIS A 6 -3.90 8.41 -4.76
N LEU A 7 -5.07 8.91 -5.17
CA LEU A 7 -6.13 8.09 -5.72
C LEU A 7 -5.70 7.48 -7.07
N ILE A 8 -5.07 8.26 -7.96
CA ILE A 8 -4.54 7.77 -9.24
C ILE A 8 -3.47 6.70 -9.01
N ILE A 9 -2.53 6.91 -8.08
CA ILE A 9 -1.53 5.88 -7.76
C ILE A 9 -2.21 4.62 -7.21
N CYS A 10 -3.16 4.79 -6.29
CA CYS A 10 -3.90 3.67 -5.71
C CYS A 10 -4.60 2.85 -6.79
N LEU A 11 -5.36 3.50 -7.68
CA LEU A 11 -6.01 2.83 -8.80
C LEU A 11 -5.00 2.18 -9.75
N PHE A 12 -3.91 2.85 -10.07
CA PHE A 12 -2.86 2.30 -10.91
C PHE A 12 -2.25 1.03 -10.30
N LEU A 13 -2.00 1.03 -8.99
CA LEU A 13 -1.50 -0.15 -8.27
C LEU A 13 -2.51 -1.29 -8.28
N ILE A 14 -3.80 -1.01 -8.04
CA ILE A 14 -4.86 -2.03 -8.12
C ILE A 14 -4.93 -2.65 -9.52
N ILE A 15 -4.92 -1.82 -10.58
CA ILE A 15 -4.94 -2.31 -11.97
C ILE A 15 -3.68 -3.12 -12.29
N PHE A 16 -2.51 -2.63 -11.89
CA PHE A 16 -1.24 -3.32 -12.12
C PHE A 16 -1.18 -4.67 -11.39
N GLN A 17 -1.63 -4.70 -10.14
CA GLN A 17 -1.67 -5.92 -9.34
C GLN A 17 -2.66 -6.94 -9.91
N THR A 18 -3.85 -6.50 -10.31
CA THR A 18 -4.89 -7.39 -10.86
C THR A 18 -4.51 -7.92 -12.25
N THR A 19 -3.85 -7.12 -13.09
CA THR A 19 -3.30 -7.58 -14.38
C THR A 19 -2.16 -8.58 -14.20
N LEU A 20 -1.27 -8.36 -13.23
CA LEU A 20 -0.18 -9.30 -12.94
C LEU A 20 -0.68 -10.60 -12.29
N LEU A 21 -1.70 -10.56 -11.42
CA LEU A 21 -2.30 -11.73 -10.78
C LEU A 21 -3.03 -12.65 -11.76
N VAL A 22 -3.65 -12.09 -12.81
CA VAL A 22 -4.28 -12.88 -13.88
C VAL A 22 -3.23 -13.57 -14.76
N GLY A 23 -2.04 -12.97 -14.93
CA GLY A 23 -0.97 -13.50 -15.79
C GLY A 23 0.05 -14.41 -15.07
N GLY A 24 0.24 -14.25 -13.76
CA GLY A 24 1.18 -15.02 -12.95
C GLY A 24 0.49 -15.42 -11.65
N GLY A 25 0.22 -16.71 -11.47
CA GLY A 25 -0.67 -17.24 -10.45
C GLY A 25 -0.45 -16.77 -9.00
N PRO A 26 -1.39 -17.09 -8.10
CA PRO A 26 -1.57 -16.49 -6.75
C PRO A 26 -0.39 -16.58 -5.78
N ALA A 27 0.69 -17.27 -6.16
CA ALA A 27 1.87 -17.52 -5.33
C ALA A 27 3.03 -16.52 -5.55
N HIS A 28 2.98 -15.62 -6.54
CA HIS A 28 4.18 -14.89 -6.96
C HIS A 28 4.31 -13.44 -6.50
N LEU A 29 3.20 -12.73 -6.25
CA LEU A 29 3.26 -11.31 -5.92
C LEU A 29 2.55 -11.05 -4.59
N TYR A 30 3.26 -10.39 -3.69
CA TYR A 30 2.67 -9.83 -2.48
C TYR A 30 1.81 -8.62 -2.85
N ASP A 31 0.93 -8.21 -1.96
CA ASP A 31 0.07 -7.06 -2.20
C ASP A 31 0.88 -5.76 -2.30
N LEU A 32 0.83 -5.14 -3.48
CA LEU A 32 1.50 -3.88 -3.80
C LEU A 32 0.85 -2.68 -3.11
N LEU A 33 -0.40 -2.82 -2.65
CA LEU A 33 -1.06 -1.80 -1.85
C LEU A 33 -0.48 -1.71 -0.44
N ALA A 34 -0.04 -2.82 0.18
CA ALA A 34 0.51 -2.78 1.55
C ALA A 34 1.63 -1.73 1.73
N PRO A 35 2.70 -1.71 0.90
CA PRO A 35 3.73 -0.67 0.97
C PRO A 35 3.19 0.74 0.75
N PHE A 36 2.16 0.90 -0.09
CA PHE A 36 1.51 2.19 -0.32
C PHE A 36 0.71 2.67 0.90
N VAL A 37 0.02 1.76 1.59
CA VAL A 37 -0.66 2.06 2.87
C VAL A 37 0.35 2.45 3.94
N VAL A 38 1.48 1.75 4.05
CA VAL A 38 2.59 2.14 4.95
C VAL A 38 3.08 3.55 4.61
N TYR A 39 3.30 3.85 3.33
CA TYR A 39 3.70 5.18 2.88
C TYR A 39 2.69 6.27 3.28
N LEU A 40 1.39 6.01 3.10
CA LEU A 40 0.33 6.94 3.56
C LEU A 40 0.36 7.11 5.08
N GLY A 41 0.58 6.03 5.83
CA GLY A 41 0.72 6.03 7.30
C GLY A 41 1.87 6.90 7.78
N VAL A 42 3.03 6.80 7.14
CA VAL A 42 4.23 7.54 7.55
C VAL A 42 4.16 9.01 7.15
N TYR A 43 3.78 9.32 5.91
CA TYR A 43 4.01 10.64 5.33
C TYR A 43 2.76 11.53 5.21
N ARG A 44 1.55 10.99 5.38
CA ARG A 44 0.30 11.74 5.10
C ARG A 44 -0.58 11.93 6.32
N LEU A 45 -1.32 13.03 6.29
CA LEU A 45 -2.33 13.32 7.30
C LEU A 45 -3.51 12.34 7.16
N PRO A 46 -4.18 11.99 8.27
CA PRO A 46 -5.35 11.10 8.25
C PRO A 46 -6.45 11.57 7.31
N ARG A 47 -6.64 12.89 7.20
CA ARG A 47 -7.65 13.50 6.31
C ARG A 47 -7.40 13.18 4.83
N GLU A 48 -6.14 12.98 4.43
CA GLU A 48 -5.76 12.63 3.05
C GLU A 48 -5.69 11.13 2.84
N ALA A 49 -5.17 10.40 3.83
CA ALA A 49 -4.97 8.96 3.73
C ALA A 49 -6.28 8.17 3.83
N VAL A 50 -7.15 8.48 4.80
CA VAL A 50 -8.34 7.67 5.10
C VAL A 50 -9.30 7.56 3.90
N PRO A 51 -9.66 8.64 3.18
CA PRO A 51 -10.53 8.51 2.02
C PRO A 51 -9.93 7.65 0.90
N VAL A 52 -8.62 7.75 0.67
CA VAL A 52 -7.91 6.93 -0.33
C VAL A 52 -7.88 5.46 0.09
N LEU A 53 -7.68 5.19 1.38
CA LEU A 53 -7.69 3.83 1.93
C LEU A 53 -9.07 3.18 1.86
N VAL A 54 -10.12 3.94 2.17
CA VAL A 54 -11.50 3.43 2.10
C VAL A 54 -11.86 3.11 0.66
N LEU A 55 -11.61 4.02 -0.28
CA LEU A 55 -11.90 3.78 -1.69
C LEU A 55 -11.04 2.65 -2.28
N GLY A 56 -9.74 2.64 -1.95
CA GLY A 56 -8.81 1.60 -2.42
C GLY A 56 -9.14 0.22 -1.85
N GLY A 57 -9.46 0.15 -0.55
CA GLY A 57 -9.88 -1.09 0.11
C GLY A 57 -11.18 -1.65 -0.47
N LEU A 58 -12.21 -0.80 -0.64
CA LEU A 58 -13.46 -1.19 -1.28
C LEU A 58 -13.27 -1.65 -2.73
N ALA A 59 -12.43 -0.95 -3.49
CA ALA A 59 -12.11 -1.34 -4.87
C ALA A 59 -11.38 -2.69 -4.90
N MET A 60 -10.42 -2.91 -4.00
CA MET A 60 -9.66 -4.15 -3.95
C MET A 60 -10.54 -5.33 -3.49
N ASP A 61 -11.38 -5.13 -2.49
CA ASP A 61 -12.38 -6.13 -2.05
C ASP A 61 -13.36 -6.49 -3.16
N GLY A 62 -13.73 -5.53 -4.03
CA GLY A 62 -14.61 -5.78 -5.17
C GLY A 62 -13.93 -6.49 -6.35
N ILE A 63 -12.64 -6.25 -6.58
CA ILE A 63 -11.92 -6.75 -7.77
C ILE A 63 -11.16 -8.05 -7.47
N SER A 64 -10.66 -8.27 -6.25
CA SER A 64 -9.84 -9.44 -5.93
C SER A 64 -10.61 -10.77 -5.95
N GLY A 65 -11.94 -10.72 -5.91
CA GLY A 65 -12.79 -11.90 -5.81
C GLY A 65 -12.71 -12.62 -4.46
N GLY A 66 -12.00 -12.03 -3.49
CA GLY A 66 -11.91 -12.51 -2.11
C GLY A 66 -13.12 -12.14 -1.25
N VAL A 67 -12.99 -12.37 0.05
CA VAL A 67 -14.04 -12.00 1.01
C VAL A 67 -14.12 -10.48 1.10
N PHE A 68 -15.29 -9.94 0.78
CA PHE A 68 -15.53 -8.51 0.85
C PHE A 68 -15.31 -7.97 2.28
N GLY A 69 -14.51 -6.91 2.39
CA GLY A 69 -14.19 -6.23 3.64
C GLY A 69 -12.87 -6.64 4.28
N VAL A 70 -12.22 -7.72 3.82
CA VAL A 70 -10.94 -8.16 4.39
C VAL A 70 -9.82 -7.19 4.03
N HIS A 71 -9.70 -6.76 2.77
CA HIS A 71 -8.66 -5.81 2.37
C HIS A 71 -8.91 -4.44 3.00
N LEU A 72 -10.16 -3.96 3.00
CA LEU A 72 -10.50 -2.69 3.65
C LEU A 72 -10.11 -2.67 5.12
N THR A 73 -10.49 -3.70 5.88
CA THR A 73 -10.16 -3.77 7.32
C THR A 73 -8.67 -3.94 7.55
N ALA A 74 -7.99 -4.78 6.77
CA ALA A 74 -6.54 -4.96 6.84
C ALA A 74 -5.79 -3.64 6.61
N TYR A 75 -6.16 -2.87 5.58
CA TYR A 75 -5.51 -1.60 5.27
C TYR A 75 -5.75 -0.54 6.35
N LEU A 76 -6.95 -0.47 6.93
CA LEU A 76 -7.24 0.45 8.02
C LEU A 76 -6.44 0.10 9.28
N TRP A 77 -6.40 -1.17 9.67
CA TRP A 77 -5.60 -1.63 10.82
C TRP A 77 -4.11 -1.41 10.61
N LEU A 78 -3.62 -1.69 9.40
CA LEU A 78 -2.23 -1.46 9.04
C LEU A 78 -1.88 0.04 9.08
N TYR A 79 -2.76 0.91 8.57
CA TYR A 79 -2.58 2.36 8.67
C TYR A 79 -2.51 2.83 10.13
N VAL A 80 -3.43 2.38 10.98
CA VAL A 80 -3.44 2.72 12.41
C VAL A 80 -2.17 2.19 13.09
N GLY A 81 -1.79 0.95 12.83
CA GLY A 81 -0.58 0.33 13.39
C GLY A 81 0.70 1.08 13.00
N VAL A 82 0.84 1.48 11.73
CA VAL A 82 1.97 2.28 11.25
C VAL A 82 1.98 3.66 11.91
N ARG A 83 0.84 4.35 11.97
CA ARG A 83 0.71 5.67 12.62
C ARG A 83 1.04 5.61 14.10
N TRP A 84 0.64 4.54 14.77
CA TRP A 84 0.96 4.31 16.16
C TRP A 84 2.46 4.04 16.33
N ALA A 85 3.03 3.15 15.52
CA ALA A 85 4.45 2.80 15.58
C ALA A 85 5.39 4.02 15.38
N ILE A 86 5.09 4.92 14.44
CA ILE A 86 5.88 6.14 14.23
C ILE A 86 5.74 7.19 15.35
N GLN A 87 4.71 7.09 16.19
CA GLN A 87 4.60 7.95 17.38
C GLN A 87 5.58 7.53 18.47
N PHE A 88 5.85 6.22 18.60
CA PHE A 88 6.83 5.70 19.57
C PHE A 88 8.25 5.67 19.01
N LEU A 89 8.41 5.53 17.70
CA LEU A 89 9.70 5.35 17.04
C LEU A 89 10.09 6.62 16.28
N HIS A 90 11.22 7.22 16.65
CA HIS A 90 11.72 8.46 16.05
C HIS A 90 11.84 8.35 14.52
N VAL A 91 11.11 9.21 13.80
CA VAL A 91 10.99 9.30 12.34
C VAL A 91 12.32 9.51 11.58
N GLY A 92 13.43 9.74 12.29
CA GLY A 92 14.76 9.92 11.71
C GLY A 92 15.54 8.64 11.41
N ASN A 93 15.09 7.46 11.87
CA ASN A 93 15.84 6.23 11.64
C ASN A 93 15.47 5.57 10.30
N VAL A 94 16.43 5.59 9.37
CA VAL A 94 16.33 5.02 8.02
C VAL A 94 15.94 3.52 8.03
N ILE A 95 16.22 2.81 9.12
CA ILE A 95 15.93 1.37 9.30
C ILE A 95 14.44 1.11 9.61
N LEU A 96 13.72 2.10 10.14
CA LEU A 96 12.30 1.93 10.50
C LEU A 96 11.39 1.77 9.28
N LEU A 97 11.72 2.43 8.18
CA LEU A 97 10.92 2.38 6.95
C LEU A 97 10.85 0.96 6.38
N PRO A 98 11.98 0.29 6.09
CA PRO A 98 11.97 -1.09 5.62
C PRO A 98 11.29 -2.05 6.59
N LEU A 99 11.48 -1.84 7.90
CA LEU A 99 10.86 -2.67 8.93
C LEU A 99 9.33 -2.54 8.90
N LEU A 100 8.80 -1.32 8.82
CA LEU A 100 7.36 -1.07 8.73
C LEU A 100 6.75 -1.64 7.46
N VAL A 101 7.46 -1.53 6.33
CA VAL A 101 7.00 -2.11 5.06
C VAL A 101 6.97 -3.63 5.13
N THR A 102 8.03 -4.24 5.65
CA THR A 102 8.11 -5.70 5.80
C THR A 102 7.04 -6.21 6.75
N ALA A 103 6.84 -5.53 7.89
CA ALA A 103 5.79 -5.87 8.85
C ALA A 103 4.39 -5.69 8.24
N GLY A 104 4.17 -4.65 7.44
CA GLY A 104 2.91 -4.41 6.75
C GLY A 104 2.58 -5.52 5.76
N VAL A 105 3.54 -5.90 4.91
CA VAL A 105 3.36 -7.02 3.97
C VAL A 105 3.10 -8.33 4.71
N ALA A 106 3.85 -8.62 5.77
CA ALA A 106 3.64 -9.83 6.57
C ALA A 106 2.26 -9.87 7.24
N PHE A 107 1.81 -8.74 7.82
CA PHE A 107 0.50 -8.62 8.44
C PHE A 107 -0.61 -8.91 7.44
N GLU A 108 -0.56 -8.28 6.27
CA GLU A 108 -1.61 -8.43 5.28
C GLU A 108 -1.63 -9.84 4.66
N SER A 109 -0.46 -10.38 4.30
CA SER A 109 -0.33 -11.78 3.85
C SER A 109 -0.93 -12.76 4.84
N LEU A 110 -0.73 -12.53 6.15
CA LEU A 110 -1.29 -13.38 7.19
C LEU A 110 -2.80 -13.22 7.32
N VAL A 111 -3.32 -11.99 7.28
CA VAL A 111 -4.77 -11.71 7.38
C VAL A 111 -5.51 -12.33 6.19
N VAL A 112 -4.99 -12.19 4.98
CA VAL A 112 -5.59 -12.77 3.78
C VAL A 112 -5.56 -14.29 3.85
N ALA A 113 -4.42 -14.89 4.19
CA ALA A 113 -4.32 -16.35 4.32
C ALA A 113 -5.25 -16.90 5.42
N PHE A 114 -5.32 -16.22 6.56
CA PHE A 114 -6.23 -16.59 7.65
C PHE A 114 -7.70 -16.49 7.23
N SER A 115 -8.09 -15.41 6.55
CA SER A 115 -9.46 -15.26 6.04
C SER A 115 -9.83 -16.36 5.05
N ALA A 116 -8.90 -16.78 4.19
CA ALA A 116 -9.11 -17.85 3.23
C ALA A 116 -9.37 -19.19 3.94
N VAL A 117 -8.60 -19.52 4.97
CA VAL A 117 -8.79 -20.76 5.75
C VAL A 117 -10.11 -20.75 6.51
N VAL A 118 -10.41 -19.65 7.21
CA VAL A 118 -11.59 -19.58 8.09
C VAL A 118 -12.90 -19.52 7.29
N LEU A 119 -12.95 -18.74 6.21
CA LEU A 119 -14.20 -18.52 5.47
C LEU A 119 -14.42 -19.49 4.32
N ALA A 120 -13.36 -19.93 3.62
CA ALA A 120 -13.55 -20.87 2.51
C ALA A 120 -13.78 -22.32 2.99
N SER A 121 -13.54 -22.61 4.29
CA SER A 121 -13.50 -23.98 4.83
C SER A 121 -12.63 -24.93 3.99
N ALA A 122 -11.74 -24.36 3.18
CA ALA A 122 -10.86 -25.09 2.30
C ALA A 122 -9.68 -25.54 3.16
N ALA A 123 -9.47 -26.85 3.24
CA ALA A 123 -8.27 -27.42 3.85
C ALA A 123 -7.06 -27.08 2.97
N TRP A 124 -6.60 -25.84 3.03
CA TRP A 124 -5.30 -25.47 2.49
C TRP A 124 -4.23 -26.16 3.33
N PRO A 125 -3.40 -27.02 2.73
CA PRO A 125 -2.32 -27.64 3.49
C PRO A 125 -1.40 -26.55 4.01
N VAL A 126 -1.10 -26.59 5.31
CA VAL A 126 -0.33 -25.57 6.03
C VAL A 126 1.04 -25.32 5.37
N GLU A 127 1.60 -26.33 4.70
CA GLU A 127 2.84 -26.24 3.93
C GLU A 127 2.77 -25.27 2.74
N PHE A 128 1.64 -25.24 2.02
CA PHE A 128 1.45 -24.29 0.92
C PHE A 128 1.23 -22.87 1.44
N MET A 129 0.52 -22.70 2.56
CA MET A 129 0.38 -21.40 3.23
C MET A 129 1.75 -20.83 3.64
N PHE A 130 2.57 -21.63 4.31
CA PHE A 130 3.87 -21.16 4.79
C PHE A 130 4.80 -20.78 3.62
N SER A 131 4.81 -21.58 2.55
CA SER A 131 5.60 -21.31 1.34
C SER A 131 5.16 -20.03 0.62
N VAL A 132 3.85 -19.77 0.56
CA VAL A 132 3.30 -18.55 -0.08
C VAL A 132 3.59 -17.32 0.76
N VAL A 133 3.27 -17.34 2.06
CA VAL A 133 3.48 -16.20 2.96
C VAL A 133 4.96 -15.86 3.08
N SER A 134 5.84 -16.85 3.26
CA SER A 134 7.29 -16.61 3.35
C SER A 134 7.84 -15.97 2.07
N ARG A 135 7.40 -16.42 0.89
CA ARG A 135 7.80 -15.85 -0.40
C ARG A 135 7.29 -14.42 -0.58
N GLN A 136 6.04 -14.15 -0.21
CA GLN A 136 5.46 -12.81 -0.24
C GLN A 136 6.21 -11.85 0.70
N VAL A 137 6.53 -12.29 1.91
CA VAL A 137 7.31 -11.51 2.86
C VAL A 137 8.73 -11.26 2.34
N LEU A 138 9.38 -12.26 1.75
CA LEU A 138 10.74 -12.10 1.20
C LEU A 138 10.76 -11.08 0.05
N TRP A 139 9.81 -11.19 -0.88
CA TRP A 139 9.68 -10.24 -1.98
C TRP A 139 9.29 -8.85 -1.49
N GLY A 140 8.37 -8.75 -0.53
CA GLY A 140 7.95 -7.49 0.09
C GLY A 140 9.09 -6.81 0.86
N ALA A 141 9.93 -7.58 1.56
CA ALA A 141 11.10 -7.06 2.27
C ALA A 141 12.13 -6.46 1.31
N VAL A 142 12.34 -7.10 0.15
CA VAL A 142 13.28 -6.62 -0.87
C VAL A 142 12.69 -5.45 -1.64
N THR A 143 11.51 -5.62 -2.23
CA THR A 143 10.94 -4.66 -3.21
C THR A 143 10.10 -3.55 -2.57
N GLY A 144 9.56 -3.77 -1.37
CA GLY A 144 8.77 -2.79 -0.64
C GLY A 144 9.52 -1.48 -0.35
N PRO A 145 10.77 -1.52 0.16
CA PRO A 145 11.58 -0.30 0.32
C PRO A 145 11.85 0.43 -1.00
N PHE A 146 12.06 -0.29 -2.11
CA PHE A 146 12.24 0.32 -3.43
C PHE A 146 10.97 1.02 -3.92
N LEU A 147 9.80 0.39 -3.76
CA LEU A 147 8.50 1.02 -4.06
C LEU A 147 8.28 2.27 -3.23
N MET A 148 8.62 2.23 -1.95
CA MET A 148 8.49 3.39 -1.06
C MET A 148 9.38 4.56 -1.52
N LEU A 149 10.62 4.28 -1.92
CA LEU A 149 11.52 5.29 -2.51
C LEU A 149 10.95 5.85 -3.81
N PHE A 150 10.33 5.01 -4.64
CA PHE A 150 9.65 5.44 -5.86
C PHE A 150 8.49 6.39 -5.56
N PHE A 151 7.63 6.08 -4.58
CA PHE A 151 6.53 6.97 -4.16
C PHE A 151 7.05 8.32 -3.64
N ILE A 152 8.11 8.31 -2.82
CA ILE A 152 8.72 9.54 -2.30
C ILE A 152 9.28 10.40 -3.45
N ARG A 153 9.98 9.79 -4.41
CA ARG A 153 10.53 10.49 -5.58
C ARG A 153 9.43 11.03 -6.49
N GLY A 154 8.42 10.22 -6.79
CA GLY A 154 7.28 10.62 -7.61
C GLY A 154 6.56 11.82 -7.02
N GLN A 155 6.31 11.80 -5.71
CA GLN A 155 5.71 12.94 -5.03
C GLN A 155 6.59 14.20 -5.12
N LYS A 156 7.90 14.09 -4.84
CA LYS A 156 8.81 15.25 -4.94
C LYS A 156 8.83 15.85 -6.36
N SER A 157 8.67 15.02 -7.39
CA SER A 157 8.56 15.47 -8.78
C SER A 157 7.26 16.24 -9.01
N VAL A 158 6.12 15.72 -8.53
CA VAL A 158 4.81 16.39 -8.63
C VAL A 158 4.79 17.71 -7.86
N ASP A 159 5.37 17.74 -6.66
CA ASP A 159 5.48 18.96 -5.87
C ASP A 159 6.39 20.00 -6.56
N ARG A 160 7.45 19.56 -7.25
CA ARG A 160 8.34 20.44 -8.03
C ARG A 160 7.65 20.99 -9.27
N ALA A 161 6.97 20.14 -10.04
CA ALA A 161 6.20 20.55 -11.22
C ALA A 161 5.08 21.52 -10.84
N ARG A 162 4.39 21.29 -9.73
CA ARG A 162 3.38 22.21 -9.22
C ARG A 162 3.99 23.58 -8.90
N LYS A 163 5.16 23.62 -8.24
CA LYS A 163 5.84 24.88 -7.92
C LYS A 163 6.24 25.65 -9.18
N SER A 164 6.73 24.97 -10.22
CA SER A 164 7.07 25.62 -11.49
C SER A 164 5.83 26.17 -12.21
N PHE A 165 4.75 25.39 -12.30
CA PHE A 165 3.49 25.85 -12.92
C PHE A 165 2.84 27.03 -12.18
N PHE A 166 2.98 27.09 -10.85
CA PHE A 166 2.45 28.21 -10.07
C PHE A 166 3.33 29.46 -10.22
N ALA A 167 4.65 29.31 -10.24
CA ALA A 167 5.59 30.39 -10.51
C ALA A 167 5.44 30.96 -11.94
N GLU A 168 5.04 30.15 -12.91
CA GLU A 168 4.75 30.59 -14.28
C GLU A 168 3.40 31.29 -14.43
N LYS A 169 2.45 31.07 -13.52
CA LYS A 169 1.15 31.77 -13.48
C LYS A 169 1.18 33.12 -12.76
N ASP A 170 2.12 33.35 -11.84
CA ASP A 170 2.27 34.65 -11.17
C ASP A 170 2.64 35.83 -12.10
N PRO A 171 3.50 35.72 -13.13
CA PRO A 171 3.79 36.86 -14.01
C PRO A 171 2.62 37.29 -14.91
N LEU A 172 1.61 36.44 -15.11
CA LEU A 172 0.42 36.75 -15.92
C LEU A 172 -0.67 37.49 -15.14
N ARG A 173 -0.50 37.68 -13.83
CA ARG A 173 -1.49 38.34 -12.96
C ARG A 173 -1.10 39.79 -12.61
N THR A 174 0.08 40.22 -13.03
CA THR A 174 0.65 41.56 -12.79
C THR A 174 0.79 42.41 -14.06
N SER A 175 0.23 41.97 -15.19
CA SER A 175 0.22 42.74 -16.44
C SER A 175 -1.18 43.13 -16.88
#